data_AF-A0A6G1KUA4-F1
#
_entry.id   AF-A0A6G1KUA4-F1
#
_cell.length_a   1.000
_cell.length_b   1.000
_cell.length_c   1.000
_cell.angle_alpha   90.00
_cell.angle_beta   90.00
_cell.angle_gamma   90.00
#
_symmetry.space_group_name_H-M   'P 1'
#
loop_
_entity.id
_entity.type
_entity.pdbx_description
1 polymer ?
#
loop_
_entity_poly.entity_id
_entity_poly.type
_entity_poly.pdbx_seq_one_letter_code
_entity_poly.pdbx_strand_id
1 'polypeptide(L)'
;MMVDIGVLRDTIINSNTGYATFQRHTAEDTLDRVTATYRTNLSTFIDNVARQAIESEIVQKLPGLLTPEWASGLESNELKELVSEPEAVQKKREQFMEIQRKMTAAIKIFDKELANFQCAAV
;
A
#
# COMPACT_ATOMS: atom_id res chain seq x y z
N MET A 1 -42.36 74.43 2.61
CA MET A 1 -41.99 73.26 3.44
C MET A 1 -40.47 73.17 3.40
N MET A 2 -39.81 73.51 4.51
CA MET A 2 -38.35 73.55 4.59
C MET A 2 -37.87 72.14 4.93
N VAL A 3 -37.02 71.55 4.08
CA VAL A 3 -36.43 70.23 4.34
C VAL A 3 -35.31 70.41 5.36
N ASP A 4 -35.42 69.72 6.50
CA ASP A 4 -34.38 69.71 7.51
C ASP A 4 -33.22 68.81 7.06
N ILE A 5 -32.12 69.46 6.68
CA ILE A 5 -30.90 68.80 6.19
C ILE A 5 -30.26 67.93 7.29
N GLY A 6 -30.46 68.27 8.57
CA GLY A 6 -30.00 67.47 9.70
C GLY A 6 -30.71 66.12 9.77
N VAL A 7 -32.03 66.13 9.70
CA VAL A 7 -32.84 64.90 9.71
C VAL A 7 -32.52 64.01 8.51
N LEU A 8 -32.31 64.61 7.34
CA LEU A 8 -31.92 63.86 6.14
C LEU A 8 -30.54 63.20 6.30
N ARG A 9 -29.57 63.92 6.87
CA ARG A 9 -28.22 63.39 7.14
C ARG A 9 -28.27 62.19 8.09
N ASP A 10 -28.99 62.33 9.20
CA ASP A 10 -29.07 61.28 10.23
C ASP A 10 -29.78 60.03 9.68
N THR A 11 -30.79 60.21 8.85
CA THR A 11 -31.48 59.12 8.16
C THR A 11 -30.54 58.37 7.20
N ILE A 12 -29.70 59.08 6.45
CA ILE A 12 -28.71 58.48 5.54
C ILE A 12 -27.64 57.71 6.33
N ILE A 13 -27.12 58.29 7.41
CA ILE A 13 -26.09 57.65 8.25
C ILE A 13 -26.62 56.36 8.88
N ASN A 14 -27.83 56.39 9.45
CA ASN A 14 -28.45 55.22 10.06
C ASN A 14 -28.73 54.10 9.05
N SER A 15 -29.23 54.47 7.86
CA SER A 15 -29.47 53.51 6.78
C SER A 15 -28.15 52.84 6.34
N ASN A 16 -27.11 53.63 6.07
CA ASN A 16 -25.81 53.12 5.64
C ASN A 16 -25.15 52.23 6.71
N THR A 17 -25.31 52.59 7.99
CA THR A 17 -24.84 51.78 9.12
C THR A 17 -25.59 50.44 9.18
N GLY A 18 -26.90 50.44 8.97
CA GLY A 18 -27.72 49.22 8.89
C GLY A 18 -27.35 48.30 7.72
N TYR A 19 -27.01 48.87 6.56
CA TYR A 19 -26.51 48.08 5.43
C TYR A 19 -25.13 47.46 5.71
N ALA A 20 -24.23 48.21 6.34
CA ALA A 20 -22.90 47.72 6.68
C ALA A 20 -22.94 46.59 7.73
N THR A 21 -23.80 46.71 8.74
CA THR A 21 -23.99 45.65 9.75
C THR A 21 -24.64 44.40 9.13
N PHE A 22 -25.64 44.56 8.26
CA PHE A 22 -26.26 43.44 7.55
C PHE A 22 -25.26 42.67 6.67
N GLN A 23 -24.43 43.39 5.91
CA GLN A 23 -23.37 42.78 5.10
C GLN A 23 -22.34 42.05 5.96
N ARG A 24 -21.96 42.63 7.11
CA ARG A 24 -21.05 42.00 8.05
C ARG A 24 -21.59 40.67 8.59
N HIS A 25 -22.84 40.65 9.04
CA HIS A 25 -23.48 39.41 9.52
C HIS A 25 -23.59 38.35 8.42
N THR A 26 -23.94 38.76 7.20
CA THR A 26 -24.01 37.83 6.06
C THR A 26 -22.64 37.22 5.72
N ALA A 27 -21.57 38.00 5.85
CA ALA A 27 -20.20 37.52 5.64
C ALA A 27 -19.75 36.57 6.77
N GLU A 28 -20.06 36.89 8.02
CA GLU A 28 -19.78 36.05 9.20
C GLU A 28 -20.51 34.69 9.09
N ASP A 29 -21.80 34.69 8.74
CA ASP A 29 -22.58 33.46 8.52
C ASP A 29 -22.03 32.59 7.39
N THR A 30 -21.55 33.23 6.32
CA THR A 30 -20.94 32.55 5.18
C THR A 30 -19.61 31.90 5.58
N LEU A 31 -18.80 32.61 6.36
CA LEU A 31 -17.54 32.11 6.88
C LEU A 31 -17.77 30.89 7.79
N ASP A 32 -18.73 30.98 8.72
CA ASP A 32 -19.06 29.88 9.62
C ASP A 32 -19.52 28.63 8.87
N ARG A 33 -20.36 28.81 7.84
CA ARG A 33 -20.81 27.72 6.96
C ARG A 33 -19.65 27.08 6.20
N VAL A 34 -18.74 27.88 5.66
CA VAL A 34 -17.56 27.37 4.93
C VAL A 34 -16.63 26.64 5.88
N THR A 35 -16.37 27.17 7.07
CA THR A 35 -15.52 26.54 8.09
C THR A 35 -16.11 25.22 8.59
N ALA A 36 -17.42 25.16 8.84
CA ALA A 36 -18.11 23.93 9.22
C ALA A 36 -18.02 22.88 8.12
N THR A 37 -18.27 23.28 6.87
CA THR A 37 -18.22 22.37 5.70
C THR A 37 -16.80 21.89 5.41
N TYR A 38 -15.79 22.75 5.61
CA TYR A 38 -14.40 22.42 5.34
C TYR A 38 -13.90 21.24 6.17
N ARG A 39 -14.28 21.16 7.46
CA ARG A 39 -13.92 20.02 8.32
C ARG A 39 -14.50 18.71 7.80
N THR A 40 -15.76 18.72 7.38
CA THR A 40 -16.42 17.55 6.81
C THR A 40 -15.80 17.14 5.47
N ASN A 41 -15.47 18.13 4.62
CA ASN A 41 -14.82 17.88 3.34
C ASN A 41 -13.42 17.27 3.51
N LEU A 42 -12.64 17.74 4.49
CA LEU A 42 -11.33 17.16 4.82
C LEU A 42 -11.45 15.70 5.27
N SER A 43 -12.39 15.41 6.18
CA SER A 43 -12.61 14.03 6.63
C SER A 43 -13.02 13.12 5.48
N THR A 44 -13.91 13.61 4.61
CA THR A 44 -14.38 12.87 3.44
C THR A 44 -13.25 12.65 2.44
N PHE A 45 -12.39 13.64 2.24
CA PHE A 45 -11.21 13.51 1.38
C PHE A 45 -10.26 12.41 1.89
N ILE A 46 -9.96 12.40 3.19
CA ILE A 46 -9.09 11.38 3.79
C ILE A 46 -9.71 9.98 3.62
N ASP A 47 -11.01 9.84 3.89
CA ASP A 47 -11.74 8.59 3.71
C ASP A 47 -11.72 8.11 2.26
N ASN A 48 -11.89 9.03 1.30
CA ASN A 48 -11.86 8.70 -0.12
C ASN A 48 -10.46 8.29 -0.57
N VAL A 49 -9.41 8.97 -0.10
CA VAL A 49 -8.02 8.55 -0.40
C VAL A 49 -7.76 7.16 0.17
N ALA A 50 -8.14 6.91 1.43
CA ALA A 50 -7.92 5.61 2.05
C ALA A 50 -8.69 4.49 1.33
N ARG A 51 -10.02 4.61 1.19
CA ARG A 51 -10.84 3.54 0.61
C ARG A 51 -10.69 3.41 -0.90
N GLN A 52 -10.69 4.54 -1.61
CA GLN A 52 -10.72 4.52 -3.07
C GLN A 52 -9.32 4.39 -3.66
N ALA A 53 -8.36 5.20 -3.20
CA ALA A 53 -7.02 5.19 -3.79
C ALA A 53 -6.13 4.08 -3.22
N ILE A 54 -6.20 3.81 -1.92
CA ILE A 54 -5.31 2.80 -1.31
C ILE A 54 -5.97 1.42 -1.33
N GLU A 55 -7.14 1.27 -0.71
CA GLU A 55 -7.75 -0.05 -0.56
C GLU A 55 -8.19 -0.64 -1.90
N SER A 56 -8.91 0.11 -2.73
CA SER A 56 -9.42 -0.43 -4.00
C SER A 56 -8.37 -0.50 -5.10
N GLU A 57 -7.56 0.54 -5.30
CA GLU A 57 -6.62 0.55 -6.43
C GLU A 57 -5.30 -0.17 -6.14
N ILE A 58 -4.82 -0.17 -4.90
CA ILE A 58 -3.56 -0.83 -4.54
C ILE A 58 -3.85 -2.18 -3.89
N VAL A 59 -4.54 -2.20 -2.75
CA VAL A 59 -4.66 -3.41 -1.93
C VAL A 59 -5.49 -4.49 -2.62
N GLN A 60 -6.63 -4.17 -3.23
CA GLN A 60 -7.46 -5.17 -3.93
C GLN A 60 -6.78 -5.75 -5.17
N LYS A 61 -5.80 -5.06 -5.76
CA LYS A 61 -5.05 -5.56 -6.93
C LYS A 61 -3.88 -6.46 -6.54
N LEU A 62 -3.37 -6.37 -5.30
CA LEU A 62 -2.25 -7.18 -4.83
C LEU A 62 -2.49 -8.70 -4.95
N PRO A 63 -3.66 -9.25 -4.60
CA PRO A 63 -3.92 -10.69 -4.80
C PRO A 63 -3.88 -11.13 -6.26
N GLY A 64 -4.14 -10.21 -7.21
CA GLY A 64 -4.09 -10.47 -8.64
C GLY A 64 -2.69 -10.37 -9.27
N LEU A 65 -1.70 -9.87 -8.52
CA LEU A 65 -0.34 -9.66 -9.03
C LEU A 65 0.48 -10.95 -9.16
N LEU A 66 0.22 -11.94 -8.31
CA LEU A 66 0.93 -13.22 -8.31
C LEU A 66 -0.05 -14.35 -8.61
N THR A 67 -0.64 -14.28 -9.80
CA THR A 67 -1.59 -15.29 -10.29
C THR A 67 -0.89 -16.35 -11.14
N PRO A 68 -1.47 -17.56 -11.27
CA PRO A 68 -1.00 -18.54 -12.25
C PRO A 68 -1.00 -17.99 -13.68
N GLU A 69 -1.91 -17.08 -14.03
CA GLU A 69 -1.88 -16.37 -15.31
C GLU A 69 -0.65 -15.48 -15.45
N TRP A 70 -0.29 -14.72 -14.41
CA TRP A 70 0.95 -13.93 -14.39
C TRP A 70 2.19 -14.81 -14.60
N ALA A 71 2.27 -15.93 -13.87
CA ALA A 71 3.38 -16.87 -14.02
C ALA A 71 3.44 -17.52 -15.41
N SER A 72 2.28 -17.76 -16.04
CA SER A 72 2.18 -18.31 -17.40
C SER A 72 2.52 -17.30 -18.50
N GLY A 73 2.44 -16.00 -18.19
CA GLY A 73 2.74 -14.91 -19.11
C GLY A 73 4.20 -14.47 -19.13
N LEU A 74 5.05 -14.99 -18.22
CA LEU A 74 6.48 -14.68 -18.18
C LEU A 74 7.19 -15.26 -19.41
N GLU A 75 8.06 -14.46 -20.03
CA GLU A 75 8.91 -14.97 -21.10
C GLU A 75 9.96 -15.94 -20.55
N SER A 76 10.43 -16.88 -21.37
CA SER A 76 11.38 -17.91 -20.96
C SER A 76 12.65 -17.36 -20.29
N ASN A 77 13.09 -16.15 -20.65
CA ASN A 77 14.26 -15.51 -20.05
C ASN A 77 13.96 -14.98 -18.63
N GLU A 78 12.80 -14.33 -18.46
CA GLU A 78 12.35 -13.81 -17.16
C GLU A 78 12.06 -14.94 -16.18
N LEU A 79 11.42 -16.00 -16.67
CA LEU A 79 11.19 -17.21 -15.88
C LEU A 79 12.52 -17.83 -15.46
N LYS A 80 13.49 -17.92 -16.39
CA LYS A 80 14.82 -18.45 -16.10
C LYS A 80 15.51 -17.62 -15.03
N GLU A 81 15.47 -16.30 -15.09
CA GLU A 81 16.04 -15.43 -14.06
C GLU A 81 15.35 -15.63 -12.71
N LEU A 82 14.01 -15.68 -12.68
CA LEU A 82 13.21 -15.85 -11.46
C LEU A 82 13.45 -17.21 -10.77
N VAL A 83 13.61 -18.28 -11.54
CA VAL A 83 13.75 -19.65 -11.01
C VAL A 83 15.22 -20.10 -10.87
N SER A 84 16.17 -19.33 -11.42
CA SER A 84 17.58 -19.69 -11.34
C SER A 84 18.07 -19.58 -9.90
N GLU A 85 18.71 -20.65 -9.44
CA GLU A 85 19.44 -20.61 -8.18
C GLU A 85 20.63 -19.64 -8.32
N PRO A 86 20.93 -18.81 -7.30
CA PRO A 86 22.17 -18.05 -7.26
C PRO A 86 23.40 -18.97 -7.31
N GLU A 87 24.47 -18.55 -7.96
CA GLU A 87 25.70 -19.36 -8.15
C GLU A 87 26.27 -19.91 -6.82
N ALA A 88 26.20 -19.10 -5.76
CA ALA A 88 26.64 -19.51 -4.43
C ALA A 88 25.80 -20.68 -3.84
N VAL A 89 24.50 -20.71 -4.15
CA VAL A 89 23.58 -21.79 -3.75
C VAL A 89 23.87 -23.03 -4.58
N GLN A 90 24.03 -22.87 -5.89
CA GLN A 90 24.36 -23.97 -6.81
C GLN A 90 25.66 -24.67 -6.38
N LYS A 91 26.71 -23.91 -6.09
CA LYS A 91 28.00 -24.46 -5.62
C LYS A 91 27.88 -25.23 -4.31
N LYS A 92 27.08 -24.74 -3.36
CA LYS A 92 26.81 -25.45 -2.10
C LYS A 92 26.03 -26.74 -2.35
N ARG A 93 25.02 -26.71 -3.22
CA ARG A 93 24.24 -27.88 -3.61
C ARG A 93 25.14 -28.97 -4.20
N GLU A 94 26.03 -28.61 -5.10
CA GLU A 94 27.01 -29.53 -5.69
C GLU A 94 27.96 -30.14 -4.65
N GLN A 95 28.46 -29.31 -3.72
CA GLN A 95 29.29 -29.79 -2.61
C GLN A 95 28.55 -30.80 -1.73
N PHE A 96 27.30 -30.51 -1.35
CA PHE A 96 26.50 -31.42 -0.53
C PHE A 96 26.13 -32.70 -1.27
N MET A 97 25.81 -32.63 -2.57
CA MET A 97 25.56 -33.81 -3.39
C MET A 97 26.79 -34.73 -3.43
N GLU A 98 27.99 -34.16 -3.54
CA GLU A 98 29.22 -34.97 -3.55
C GLU A 98 29.48 -35.62 -2.19
N ILE A 99 29.26 -34.90 -1.09
CA ILE A 99 29.36 -35.47 0.27
C ILE A 99 28.33 -36.59 0.45
N GLN A 100 27.08 -36.37 0.06
CA GLN A 100 26.01 -37.36 0.13
C GLN A 100 26.36 -38.62 -0.66
N ARG A 101 26.91 -38.46 -1.87
CA ARG A 101 27.36 -39.57 -2.71
C ARG A 101 28.45 -40.40 -2.02
N LYS A 102 29.46 -39.74 -1.45
CA LYS A 102 30.55 -40.40 -0.71
C LYS A 102 30.03 -41.15 0.51
N MET A 103 29.17 -40.52 1.31
CA MET A 103 28.58 -41.15 2.50
C MET A 103 27.72 -42.37 2.12
N THR A 104 26.89 -42.25 1.08
CA THR A 104 26.06 -43.35 0.60
C THR A 104 26.90 -44.52 0.09
N ALA A 105 28.01 -44.24 -0.60
CA ALA A 105 28.94 -45.28 -1.04
C ALA A 105 29.63 -45.97 0.14
N ALA A 106 30.06 -45.20 1.15
CA ALA A 106 30.69 -45.74 2.34
C ALA A 106 29.74 -46.68 3.12
N ILE A 107 28.48 -46.28 3.31
CA ILE A 107 27.47 -47.11 3.96
C ILE A 107 27.29 -48.44 3.21
N LYS A 108 27.15 -48.41 1.88
CA LYS A 108 27.04 -49.65 1.08
C LYS A 108 28.25 -50.58 1.22
N ILE A 109 29.45 -50.02 1.37
CA ILE A 109 30.67 -50.81 1.60
C ILE A 109 30.61 -51.44 3.00
N PHE A 110 30.27 -50.65 4.02
CA PHE A 110 30.14 -51.16 5.39
C PHE A 110 29.10 -52.27 5.49
N ASP A 111 27.94 -52.11 4.87
CA ASP A 111 26.88 -53.14 4.85
C ASP A 111 27.38 -54.44 4.20
N LYS A 112 28.14 -54.34 3.10
CA LYS A 112 28.72 -55.50 2.41
C LYS A 112 29.77 -56.21 3.28
N GLU A 113 30.65 -55.46 3.93
CA GLU A 113 31.66 -56.03 4.83
C GLU A 113 30.99 -56.70 6.04
N LEU A 114 29.96 -56.09 6.62
CA LEU A 114 29.20 -56.68 7.73
C LEU A 114 28.60 -58.03 7.36
N ALA A 115 28.01 -58.14 6.16
CA ALA A 115 27.46 -59.39 5.64
C ALA A 115 28.55 -60.46 5.42
N ASN A 116 29.73 -60.07 4.94
CA ASN A 116 30.87 -60.98 4.78
C ASN A 116 31.36 -61.54 6.13
N PHE A 117 31.48 -60.69 7.17
CA PHE A 117 31.89 -61.13 8.50
C PHE A 117 30.88 -62.07 9.16
N GLN A 118 29.58 -61.83 8.98
CA GLN A 118 28.53 -62.72 9.48
C GLN A 118 28.55 -64.09 8.79
N CYS A 119 28.93 -64.15 7.51
CA CYS A 119 29.01 -65.40 6.76
C CYS A 119 30.29 -66.22 7.05
N ALA A 120 31.36 -65.57 7.54
CA ALA A 120 32.62 -66.22 7.89
C ALA A 120 32.69 -66.73 9.35
N ALA A 121 31.70 -66.39 10.18
CA ALA A 121 31.62 -66.80 11.58
C ALA A 121 30.78 -68.09 11.82
N VAL A 122 30.44 -68.81 10.74
CA VAL A 122 29.75 -70.12 10.73
C VAL A 122 30.68 -71.16 10.13
#